data_AF-A0A2C5YHR6-F1
#
_entry.id   AF-A0A2C5YHR6-F1
#
_cell.length_a   1.000
_cell.length_b   1.000
_cell.length_c   1.000
_cell.angle_alpha   90.00
_cell.angle_beta   90.00
_cell.angle_gamma   90.00
#
_symmetry.space_group_name_H-M   'P 1'
#
loop_
_entity.id
_entity.type
_entity.pdbx_description
1 polymer ?
#
loop_
_entity_poly.entity_id
_entity_poly.type
_entity_poly.pdbx_seq_one_letter_code
_entity_poly.pdbx_strand_id
1 'polypeptide(L)'
;MAFNHVDPESLQLIIQLQLEDAEHLARGKQGPGAGPSDADAALAMYRQELESLLYDTDQDGINQTMHDFAGLYLSDELYPEAEKGESSRSMAGAHLVHCVACDEGGSPSQMARCPCSHEYCAPCLTHLFQSALRDGSLFPARCCGQPIPLQGNGRFLSPEIMSAYRAKQVEHTTPNKTYCHVARCSAFLAPTTIRGNTATCHRCGARTCVLCKNRDHQGRGRCREDEGTREVLRVAADRGWRRCQNCRTMVELQMGCFHMTCHCGFQFCYLCGVEWKNCPCVQWDEERLTRRAHDNARRDAQWQGLDHDLREAQIQRERENLERHDARNHEWARRRPRGVPRCEGCARCRPDYVFECHVCHLLVCRGCRFNRF
;
A
#
# COMPACT_ATOMS: atom_id res chain seq x y z
N MET A 1 -4.82 -20.01 -9.41
CA MET A 1 -4.72 -21.24 -8.61
C MET A 1 -5.03 -20.84 -7.18
N ALA A 2 -6.19 -21.26 -6.68
CA ALA A 2 -6.61 -21.02 -5.31
C ALA A 2 -5.92 -22.05 -4.41
N PHE A 3 -5.28 -21.61 -3.32
CA PHE A 3 -4.89 -22.51 -2.24
C PHE A 3 -6.08 -22.64 -1.30
N ASN A 4 -7.10 -23.38 -1.71
CA ASN A 4 -8.15 -23.84 -0.81
C ASN A 4 -8.25 -25.35 -1.02
N HIS A 5 -8.26 -26.09 0.09
CA HIS A 5 -8.01 -27.53 0.24
C HIS A 5 -6.54 -27.87 0.48
N VAL A 6 -6.07 -27.57 1.70
CA VAL A 6 -5.15 -28.49 2.37
C VAL A 6 -6.01 -29.70 2.73
N ASP A 7 -5.67 -30.88 2.20
CA ASP A 7 -6.36 -32.12 2.53
C ASP A 7 -6.17 -32.48 4.02
N PRO A 8 -7.08 -33.25 4.63
CA PRO A 8 -7.05 -33.56 6.06
C PRO A 8 -5.77 -34.25 6.51
N GLU A 9 -5.21 -35.08 5.65
CA GLU A 9 -3.98 -35.85 5.91
C GLU A 9 -2.79 -34.87 5.99
N SER A 10 -2.73 -33.88 5.11
CA SER A 10 -1.77 -32.79 5.16
C SER A 10 -1.96 -31.88 6.38
N LEU A 11 -3.20 -31.61 6.79
CA LEU A 11 -3.49 -30.80 7.99
C LEU A 11 -3.07 -31.54 9.27
N GLN A 12 -3.38 -32.84 9.37
CA GLN A 12 -2.99 -33.71 10.48
C GLN A 12 -1.46 -33.79 10.59
N LEU A 13 -0.76 -33.95 9.45
CA LEU A 13 0.70 -33.95 9.42
C LEU A 13 1.30 -32.61 9.88
N ILE A 14 0.70 -31.48 9.50
CA ILE A 14 1.14 -30.15 9.96
C ILE A 14 0.99 -30.00 11.48
N ILE A 15 -0.16 -30.42 12.03
CA ILE A 15 -0.42 -30.36 13.48
C ILE A 15 0.56 -31.27 14.23
N GLN A 16 0.83 -32.47 13.70
CA GLN A 16 1.77 -33.42 14.27
C GLN A 16 3.21 -32.88 14.31
N LEU A 17 3.67 -32.25 13.22
CA LEU A 17 4.99 -31.60 13.17
C LEU A 17 5.10 -30.44 14.18
N GLN A 18 4.03 -29.66 14.36
CA GLN A 18 4.01 -28.58 15.34
C GLN A 18 4.03 -29.09 16.79
N LEU A 19 3.39 -30.24 17.06
CA LEU A 19 3.47 -30.92 18.35
C LEU A 19 4.89 -31.42 18.63
N GLU A 20 5.55 -32.03 17.65
CA GLU A 20 6.95 -32.48 17.76
C GLU A 20 7.90 -31.29 18.02
N ASP A 21 7.72 -30.18 17.31
CA ASP A 21 8.47 -28.94 17.53
C ASP A 21 8.25 -28.38 18.95
N ALA A 22 7.02 -28.40 19.46
CA ALA A 22 6.69 -27.98 20.82
C ALA A 22 7.36 -28.87 21.88
N GLU A 23 7.44 -30.19 21.66
CA GLU A 23 8.18 -31.10 22.53
C GLU A 23 9.69 -30.85 22.53
N HIS A 24 10.27 -30.57 21.36
CA HIS A 24 11.68 -30.23 21.23
C HIS A 24 12.01 -28.93 21.97
N LEU A 25 11.11 -27.94 21.91
CA LEU A 25 11.25 -26.68 22.65
C LEU A 25 11.14 -26.87 24.17
N ALA A 26 10.28 -27.78 24.64
CA ALA A 26 10.13 -28.11 26.06
C ALA A 26 11.37 -28.81 26.64
N ARG A 27 12.04 -29.66 25.86
CA ARG A 27 13.25 -30.39 26.27
C ARG A 27 14.50 -29.50 26.37
N GLY A 28 14.48 -28.30 25.77
CA GLY A 28 15.61 -27.36 25.72
C GLY A 28 15.86 -26.55 27.00
N LYS A 29 15.01 -26.67 28.03
CA LYS A 29 15.09 -25.82 29.25
C LYS A 29 14.90 -26.61 30.55
N GLN A 30 15.79 -27.56 30.84
CA GLN A 30 15.85 -28.17 32.18
C GLN A 30 17.20 -27.87 32.83
N GLY A 31 17.33 -26.68 33.42
CA GLY A 31 18.25 -26.44 34.51
C GLY A 31 17.57 -26.85 35.83
N PRO A 32 18.23 -27.61 36.73
CA PRO A 32 17.59 -28.15 37.91
C PRO A 32 17.21 -27.03 38.89
N GLY A 33 15.91 -26.86 39.17
CA GLY A 33 15.41 -26.12 40.33
C GLY A 33 14.55 -24.87 40.08
N ALA A 34 14.20 -24.53 38.84
CA ALA A 34 13.24 -23.45 38.57
C ALA A 34 11.84 -24.03 38.28
N GLY A 35 10.81 -23.49 38.93
CA GLY A 35 9.41 -23.79 38.60
C GLY A 35 9.05 -23.32 37.17
N PRO A 36 7.86 -23.72 36.66
CA PRO A 36 7.47 -23.39 35.29
C PRO A 36 7.45 -21.88 35.08
N SER A 37 8.20 -21.41 34.10
CA SER A 37 8.22 -20.01 33.69
C SER A 37 6.97 -19.65 32.88
N ASP A 38 6.68 -18.36 32.72
CA ASP A 38 5.59 -17.89 31.84
C ASP A 38 5.72 -18.45 30.40
N ALA A 39 6.95 -18.70 29.96
CA ALA A 39 7.21 -19.34 28.67
C ALA A 39 6.83 -20.83 28.65
N ASP A 40 6.97 -21.53 29.79
CA ASP A 40 6.58 -22.94 29.92
C ASP A 40 5.06 -23.07 30.03
N ALA A 41 4.40 -22.12 30.70
CA ALA A 41 2.94 -22.02 30.73
C ALA A 41 2.36 -21.72 29.32
N ALA A 42 2.96 -20.77 28.59
CA ALA A 42 2.56 -20.47 27.22
C ALA A 42 2.78 -21.66 26.28
N LEU A 43 3.88 -22.41 26.44
CA LEU A 43 4.15 -23.60 25.65
C LEU A 43 3.17 -24.75 25.98
N ALA A 44 2.78 -24.90 27.24
CA ALA A 44 1.78 -25.88 27.66
C ALA A 44 0.39 -25.56 27.09
N MET A 45 -0.02 -24.28 27.09
CA MET A 45 -1.27 -23.84 26.46
C MET A 45 -1.25 -24.07 24.95
N TYR A 46 -0.14 -23.73 24.29
CA TYR A 46 0.02 -23.95 22.85
C TYR A 46 -0.06 -25.44 22.47
N ARG A 47 0.56 -26.31 23.27
CA ARG A 47 0.46 -27.77 23.09
C ARG A 47 -0.96 -28.28 23.27
N GLN A 48 -1.68 -27.81 24.29
CA GLN A 48 -3.07 -28.21 24.55
C GLN A 48 -4.00 -27.79 23.40
N GLU A 49 -3.79 -26.62 22.80
CA GLU A 49 -4.54 -26.17 21.61
C GLU A 49 -4.29 -27.07 20.40
N LEU A 50 -3.03 -27.46 20.15
CA LEU A 50 -2.67 -28.36 19.06
C LEU A 50 -3.23 -29.78 19.25
N GLU A 51 -3.22 -30.30 20.48
CA GLU A 51 -3.80 -31.62 20.80
C GLU A 51 -5.33 -31.61 20.63
N SER A 52 -6.00 -30.51 20.97
CA SER A 52 -7.45 -30.33 20.71
C SER A 52 -7.74 -30.32 19.20
N LEU A 53 -6.94 -29.58 18.42
CA LEU A 53 -7.10 -29.52 16.97
C LEU A 53 -6.86 -30.87 16.29
N LEU A 54 -5.94 -31.69 16.82
CA LEU A 54 -5.69 -33.05 16.32
C LEU A 54 -6.89 -33.98 16.57
N TYR A 55 -7.51 -33.90 17.76
CA TYR A 55 -8.69 -34.69 18.10
C TYR A 55 -9.89 -34.34 17.22
N ASP A 56 -10.11 -33.04 16.95
CA ASP A 56 -11.19 -32.55 16.09
C ASP A 56 -11.02 -32.96 14.62
N THR A 57 -9.78 -33.19 14.16
CA THR A 57 -9.51 -33.70 12.81
C THR A 57 -9.78 -35.20 12.61
N ASP A 58 -9.89 -35.97 13.70
CA ASP A 58 -10.03 -37.44 13.65
C ASP A 58 -11.49 -37.92 13.74
N GLN A 59 -12.41 -37.12 14.31
CA GLN A 59 -13.82 -37.50 14.48
C GLN A 59 -14.76 -37.04 13.36
N ASP A 60 -14.45 -35.94 12.66
CA ASP A 60 -15.34 -35.39 11.62
C ASP A 60 -14.61 -35.18 10.30
N GLY A 61 -14.92 -36.02 9.30
CA GLY A 61 -14.49 -35.80 7.92
C GLY A 61 -14.97 -34.45 7.40
N ILE A 62 -14.06 -33.46 7.40
CA ILE A 62 -14.16 -32.11 6.82
C ILE A 62 -15.58 -31.54 6.77
N ASN A 63 -16.06 -30.99 7.88
CA ASN A 63 -16.92 -29.80 7.93
C ASN A 63 -17.26 -29.47 9.39
N GLN A 64 -16.41 -28.71 10.09
CA GLN A 64 -16.85 -27.73 11.12
C GLN A 64 -15.75 -26.80 11.68
N THR A 65 -14.49 -26.81 11.23
CA THR A 65 -13.43 -25.97 11.86
C THR A 65 -13.39 -24.50 11.38
N MET A 66 -14.55 -23.87 11.20
CA MET A 66 -14.68 -22.40 11.13
C MET A 66 -15.84 -21.83 11.96
N HIS A 67 -16.61 -22.66 12.66
CA HIS A 67 -17.75 -22.17 13.45
C HIS A 67 -17.51 -22.15 14.97
N ASP A 68 -16.50 -22.85 15.51
CA ASP A 68 -16.29 -22.90 16.96
C ASP A 68 -15.28 -21.87 17.52
N PHE A 69 -14.53 -21.17 16.64
CA PHE A 69 -13.68 -20.05 17.09
C PHE A 69 -14.50 -18.80 17.50
N ALA A 70 -15.80 -18.79 17.24
CA ALA A 70 -16.72 -17.71 17.62
C ALA A 70 -17.50 -18.01 18.92
N GLY A 71 -17.35 -19.20 19.52
CA GLY A 71 -18.17 -19.66 20.66
C GLY A 71 -17.60 -19.35 22.06
N LEU A 72 -16.32 -19.01 22.19
CA LEU A 72 -15.67 -18.84 23.50
C LEU A 72 -15.84 -17.46 24.16
N TYR A 73 -16.90 -16.70 23.83
CA TYR A 73 -17.15 -15.41 24.49
C TYR A 73 -18.57 -15.12 24.96
N LEU A 74 -19.49 -16.10 24.94
CA LEU A 74 -20.82 -15.90 25.49
C LEU A 74 -21.39 -17.18 26.12
N SER A 75 -21.14 -17.37 27.42
CA SER A 75 -22.12 -17.99 28.32
C SER A 75 -21.94 -17.42 29.73
N ASP A 76 -22.95 -16.67 30.16
CA ASP A 76 -23.28 -16.37 31.54
C ASP A 76 -23.37 -17.66 32.37
N GLU A 77 -23.20 -17.53 33.69
CA GLU A 77 -23.36 -18.55 34.74
C GLU A 77 -22.10 -19.35 35.11
N LEU A 78 -21.34 -18.84 36.09
CA LEU A 78 -20.87 -19.54 37.31
C LEU A 78 -19.62 -18.84 37.92
N TYR A 79 -19.82 -17.87 38.83
CA TYR A 79 -18.87 -17.64 39.93
C TYR A 79 -19.62 -17.16 41.19
N PRO A 80 -19.19 -17.61 42.40
CA PRO A 80 -19.94 -17.40 43.64
C PRO A 80 -19.77 -15.97 44.18
N GLU A 81 -20.77 -15.55 44.94
CA GLU A 81 -20.90 -14.25 45.59
C GLU A 81 -19.65 -13.84 46.39
N ALA A 82 -19.05 -12.71 46.02
CA ALA A 82 -18.09 -11.99 46.86
C ALA A 82 -18.56 -10.54 47.03
N GLU A 83 -18.53 -10.10 48.28
CA GLU A 83 -19.34 -9.03 48.84
C GLU A 83 -19.01 -7.61 48.34
N LYS A 84 -20.07 -6.79 48.43
CA LYS A 84 -20.19 -5.37 48.11
C LYS A 84 -19.03 -4.51 48.62
N GLY A 85 -18.35 -3.85 47.69
CA GLY A 85 -17.58 -2.62 47.92
C GLY A 85 -18.06 -1.55 46.95
N GLU A 86 -18.92 -0.64 47.43
CA GLU A 86 -19.45 0.49 46.68
C GLU A 86 -18.35 1.47 46.28
N SER A 87 -18.13 1.66 44.98
CA SER A 87 -17.72 2.98 44.49
C SER A 87 -18.18 3.17 43.04
N SER A 88 -19.36 3.76 42.95
CA SER A 88 -19.93 4.38 41.77
C SER A 88 -19.00 5.49 41.25
N ARG A 89 -18.33 5.23 40.13
CA ARG A 89 -17.94 6.29 39.18
C ARG A 89 -18.40 5.89 37.79
N SER A 90 -19.52 6.46 37.39
CA SER A 90 -19.97 6.51 36.01
C SER A 90 -18.88 7.16 35.14
N MET A 91 -18.16 6.37 34.35
CA MET A 91 -17.39 6.93 33.25
C MET A 91 -18.35 7.12 32.07
N ALA A 92 -18.69 8.39 31.83
CA ALA A 92 -19.30 8.85 30.59
C ALA A 92 -18.55 8.26 29.39
N GLY A 93 -19.31 7.76 28.40
CA GLY A 93 -18.82 7.02 27.25
C GLY A 93 -17.57 7.63 26.62
N ALA A 94 -16.48 6.87 26.63
CA ALA A 94 -15.26 7.26 25.92
C ALA A 94 -15.60 7.37 24.43
N HIS A 95 -15.41 8.56 23.85
CA HIS A 95 -15.60 8.79 22.42
C HIS A 95 -14.52 8.04 21.65
N LEU A 96 -14.83 6.81 21.24
CA LEU A 96 -13.94 5.99 20.42
C LEU A 96 -13.86 6.54 18.99
N VAL A 97 -12.69 6.42 18.40
CA VAL A 97 -12.40 6.76 17.01
C VAL A 97 -11.87 5.55 16.27
N HIS A 98 -12.18 5.44 14.98
CA HIS A 98 -11.87 4.25 14.18
C HIS A 98 -10.71 4.49 13.21
N CYS A 99 -9.83 3.49 13.11
CA CYS A 99 -8.73 3.54 12.18
C CYS A 99 -9.19 3.44 10.72
N VAL A 100 -8.82 4.42 9.89
CA VAL A 100 -9.05 4.40 8.44
C VAL A 100 -8.22 3.34 7.70
N ALA A 101 -7.37 2.58 8.41
CA ALA A 101 -6.57 1.39 8.05
C ALA A 101 -7.24 0.02 8.20
N CYS A 102 -7.66 -0.28 9.42
CA CYS A 102 -8.17 -1.59 9.86
C CYS A 102 -9.58 -1.55 10.44
N ASP A 103 -10.17 -0.35 10.58
CA ASP A 103 -11.49 -0.12 11.21
C ASP A 103 -11.53 -0.39 12.73
N GLU A 104 -10.40 -0.76 13.34
CA GLU A 104 -10.29 -0.94 14.80
C GLU A 104 -10.50 0.39 15.54
N GLY A 105 -11.33 0.33 16.59
CA GLY A 105 -11.63 1.46 17.47
C GLY A 105 -10.57 1.64 18.54
N GLY A 106 -10.33 2.90 18.94
CA GLY A 106 -9.48 3.21 20.08
C GLY A 106 -9.71 4.63 20.58
N SER A 107 -9.02 4.99 21.67
CA SER A 107 -9.11 6.35 22.19
C SER A 107 -8.41 7.35 21.26
N PRO A 108 -8.90 8.60 21.11
CA PRO A 108 -8.27 9.60 20.26
C PRO A 108 -6.80 9.88 20.60
N SER A 109 -6.41 9.69 21.86
CA SER A 109 -5.03 9.87 22.32
C SER A 109 -4.07 8.78 21.80
N GLN A 110 -4.58 7.62 21.41
CA GLN A 110 -3.83 6.48 20.84
C GLN A 110 -3.78 6.50 19.31
N MET A 111 -4.49 7.43 18.66
CA MET A 111 -4.57 7.52 17.21
C MET A 111 -3.68 8.63 16.65
N ALA A 112 -3.13 8.37 15.47
CA ALA A 112 -2.44 9.34 14.62
C ALA A 112 -3.46 10.09 13.78
N ARG A 113 -3.55 11.42 13.94
CA ARG A 113 -4.48 12.26 13.19
C ARG A 113 -3.81 12.78 11.92
N CYS A 114 -4.45 12.56 10.78
CA CYS A 114 -4.02 13.09 9.49
C CYS A 114 -4.51 14.53 9.30
N PRO A 115 -3.90 15.31 8.39
CA PRO A 115 -4.39 16.65 8.04
C PRO A 115 -5.83 16.65 7.49
N CYS A 116 -6.26 15.54 6.89
CA CYS A 116 -7.64 15.33 6.41
C CYS A 116 -8.60 14.82 7.49
N SER A 117 -8.23 14.92 8.76
CA SER A 117 -9.00 14.49 9.95
C SER A 117 -9.19 12.99 10.12
N HIS A 118 -8.80 12.15 9.14
CA HIS A 118 -8.79 10.70 9.31
C HIS A 118 -7.75 10.24 10.36
N GLU A 119 -8.03 9.12 11.01
CA GLU A 119 -7.21 8.58 12.09
C GLU A 119 -6.60 7.21 11.72
N TYR A 120 -5.36 6.99 12.16
CA TYR A 120 -4.65 5.72 12.02
C TYR A 120 -4.23 5.19 13.38
N CYS A 121 -4.43 3.89 13.63
CA CYS A 121 -3.75 3.22 14.73
C CYS A 121 -2.24 3.15 14.45
N ALA A 122 -1.42 3.08 15.50
CA ALA A 122 0.04 3.08 15.38
C ALA A 122 0.59 1.97 14.46
N PRO A 123 0.08 0.71 14.50
CA PRO A 123 0.50 -0.34 13.58
C PRO A 123 0.22 -0.01 12.10
N CYS A 124 -0.99 0.45 11.79
CA CYS A 124 -1.37 0.81 10.42
C CYS A 124 -0.57 2.01 9.89
N LEU A 125 -0.32 3.01 10.74
CA LEU A 125 0.52 4.15 10.37
C LEU A 125 1.96 3.69 10.09
N THR A 126 2.53 2.88 10.98
CA THR A 126 3.88 2.32 10.82
C THR A 126 4.00 1.55 9.50
N HIS A 127 3.04 0.68 9.21
CA HIS A 127 3.00 -0.09 7.97
C HIS A 127 2.89 0.80 6.72
N LEU A 128 2.12 1.89 6.78
CA LEU A 128 2.01 2.88 5.70
C LEU A 128 3.36 3.55 5.43
N PHE A 129 4.05 4.04 6.46
CA PHE A 129 5.36 4.67 6.32
C PHE A 129 6.42 3.69 5.78
N GLN A 130 6.45 2.45 6.27
CA GLN A 130 7.32 1.42 5.74
C GLN A 130 7.01 1.08 4.26
N SER A 131 5.73 1.07 3.89
CA SER A 131 5.32 0.81 2.51
C SER A 131 5.74 1.95 1.58
N ALA A 132 5.62 3.20 2.01
CA ALA A 132 6.11 4.36 1.28
C ALA A 132 7.64 4.36 1.09
N LEU A 133 8.40 3.77 2.01
CA LEU A 133 9.86 3.60 1.85
C LEU A 133 10.23 2.59 0.75
N ARG A 134 9.40 1.55 0.57
CA ARG A 134 9.62 0.48 -0.42
C ARG A 134 9.06 0.81 -1.80
N ASP A 135 7.87 1.40 -1.84
CA ASP A 135 7.14 1.73 -3.06
C ASP A 135 7.09 3.25 -3.25
N GLY A 136 7.85 3.76 -4.22
CA GLY A 136 7.91 5.20 -4.51
C GLY A 136 6.58 5.81 -4.93
N SER A 137 5.60 5.02 -5.40
CA SER A 137 4.26 5.52 -5.71
C SER A 137 3.43 5.84 -4.47
N LEU A 138 3.78 5.25 -3.32
CA LEU A 138 3.20 5.57 -2.01
C LEU A 138 3.98 6.66 -1.26
N PHE A 139 5.04 7.23 -1.88
CA PHE A 139 5.84 8.28 -1.28
C PHE A 139 5.45 9.68 -1.83
N PRO A 140 5.33 10.71 -0.96
CA PRO A 140 5.23 10.62 0.50
C PRO A 140 4.00 9.82 0.95
N ALA A 141 4.06 9.27 2.17
CA ALA A 141 2.91 8.71 2.86
C ALA A 141 1.80 9.78 2.94
N ARG A 142 0.63 9.44 2.42
CA ARG A 142 -0.50 10.35 2.23
C ARG A 142 -1.79 9.73 2.74
N CYS A 143 -2.76 10.58 3.10
CA CYS A 143 -4.15 10.19 3.29
C CYS A 143 -5.05 11.23 2.60
N CYS A 144 -5.94 10.79 1.70
CA CYS A 144 -6.79 11.65 0.87
C CYS A 144 -5.98 12.70 0.09
N GLY A 145 -4.92 12.24 -0.59
CA GLY A 145 -3.99 13.12 -1.30
C GLY A 145 -3.08 14.01 -0.43
N GLN A 146 -3.34 14.14 0.88
CA GLN A 146 -2.57 15.02 1.77
C GLN A 146 -1.38 14.29 2.43
N PRO A 147 -0.14 14.82 2.35
CA PRO A 147 1.01 14.23 3.02
C PRO A 147 0.83 14.16 4.54
N ILE A 148 1.10 12.99 5.12
CA ILE A 148 1.04 12.80 6.57
C ILE A 148 2.37 13.29 7.17
N PRO A 149 2.37 14.30 8.05
CA PRO A 149 3.60 14.86 8.59
C PRO A 149 4.27 13.93 9.61
N LEU A 150 5.61 13.88 9.58
CA LEU A 150 6.41 13.13 10.56
C LEU A 150 6.34 13.74 11.97
N GLN A 151 6.45 15.07 12.10
CA GLN A 151 6.59 15.72 13.41
C GLN A 151 5.39 15.48 14.33
N GLY A 152 4.17 15.54 13.80
CA GLY A 152 2.94 15.32 14.58
C GLY A 152 2.66 13.84 14.91
N ASN A 153 3.28 12.91 14.17
CA ASN A 153 3.03 11.48 14.31
C ASN A 153 4.25 10.68 14.78
N GLY A 154 5.36 11.36 15.10
CA GLY A 154 6.64 10.73 15.44
C GLY A 154 6.56 9.80 16.64
N ARG A 155 5.65 10.06 17.60
CA ARG A 155 5.43 9.18 18.77
C ARG A 155 4.96 7.76 18.41
N PHE A 156 4.42 7.58 17.21
CA PHE A 156 3.93 6.29 16.72
C PHE A 156 4.93 5.58 15.80
N LEU A 157 6.06 6.22 15.51
CA LEU A 157 7.03 5.74 14.55
C LEU A 157 8.38 5.53 15.24
N SER A 158 9.07 4.46 14.89
CA SER A 158 10.40 4.22 15.44
C SER A 158 11.43 5.26 14.91
N PRO A 159 12.50 5.56 15.67
CA PRO A 159 13.59 6.43 15.21
C PRO A 159 14.19 6.01 13.87
N GLU A 160 14.26 4.70 13.62
CA GLU A 160 14.79 4.11 12.38
C GLU A 160 13.91 4.45 11.18
N ILE A 161 12.58 4.30 11.33
CA ILE A 161 11.61 4.66 10.27
C ILE A 161 11.69 6.16 10.00
N MET A 162 11.73 6.99 11.04
CA MET A 162 11.82 8.44 10.88
C MET A 162 13.11 8.85 10.15
N SER A 163 14.25 8.26 10.52
CA SER A 163 15.54 8.53 9.87
C SER A 163 15.53 8.11 8.41
N ALA A 164 15.07 6.88 8.11
CA ALA A 164 14.94 6.37 6.76
C ALA A 164 13.99 7.23 5.91
N TYR A 165 12.88 7.68 6.48
CA TYR A 165 11.90 8.51 5.78
C TYR A 165 12.44 9.91 5.47
N ARG A 166 13.17 10.54 6.39
CA ARG A 166 13.85 11.82 6.12
C ARG A 166 14.88 11.68 5.00
N ALA A 167 15.70 10.61 5.04
CA ALA A 167 16.66 10.33 3.97
C ALA A 167 15.96 10.12 2.61
N LYS A 168 14.85 9.35 2.60
CA LYS A 168 14.04 9.13 1.41
C LYS A 168 13.36 10.41 0.92
N GLN A 169 12.97 11.31 1.82
CA GLN A 169 12.38 12.60 1.47
C GLN A 169 13.38 13.48 0.73
N VAL A 170 14.64 13.55 1.20
CA VAL A 170 15.72 14.26 0.49
C VAL A 170 15.95 13.65 -0.89
N GLU A 171 16.01 12.32 -0.99
CA GLU A 171 16.10 11.65 -2.29
C GLU A 171 14.94 12.08 -3.18
N HIS A 172 13.69 11.90 -2.71
CA HIS A 172 12.46 12.12 -3.47
C HIS A 172 12.35 13.53 -4.04
N THR A 173 12.65 14.56 -3.24
CA THR A 173 12.55 15.96 -3.64
C THR A 173 13.74 16.46 -4.44
N THR A 174 14.85 15.72 -4.48
CA THR A 174 16.03 16.08 -5.28
C THR A 174 15.71 15.98 -6.78
N PRO A 175 15.80 17.08 -7.55
CA PRO A 175 15.65 17.04 -9.00
C PRO A 175 16.87 16.38 -9.65
N ASN A 176 16.68 15.74 -10.82
CA ASN A 176 17.75 15.07 -11.58
C ASN A 176 18.72 14.22 -10.71
N LYS A 177 18.14 13.36 -9.87
CA LYS A 177 18.83 12.52 -8.87
C LYS A 177 20.06 11.83 -9.45
N THR A 178 21.11 11.74 -8.64
CA THR A 178 22.31 10.98 -8.97
C THR A 178 22.40 9.77 -8.06
N TYR A 179 22.64 8.61 -8.65
CA TYR A 179 22.85 7.36 -7.93
C TYR A 179 24.27 6.87 -8.18
N CYS A 180 24.81 6.07 -7.26
CA CYS A 180 26.08 5.41 -7.46
C CYS A 180 26.04 4.52 -8.72
N HIS A 181 26.95 4.75 -9.67
CA HIS A 181 27.00 3.97 -10.92
C HIS A 181 27.28 2.48 -10.72
N VAL A 182 27.78 2.08 -9.54
CA VAL A 182 28.01 0.67 -9.22
C VAL A 182 26.66 0.01 -9.01
N ALA A 183 26.23 -0.84 -9.94
CA ALA A 183 24.89 -1.45 -9.96
C ALA A 183 24.50 -2.14 -8.65
N ARG A 184 25.43 -2.88 -8.01
CA ARG A 184 25.20 -3.52 -6.70
C ARG A 184 25.06 -2.53 -5.54
N CYS A 185 25.56 -1.30 -5.70
CA CYS A 185 25.45 -0.25 -4.70
C CYS A 185 24.20 0.60 -4.91
N SER A 186 24.07 1.24 -6.08
CA SER A 186 22.93 2.09 -6.49
C SER A 186 22.46 3.10 -5.44
N ALA A 187 23.32 3.46 -4.48
CA ALA A 187 22.96 4.35 -3.39
C ALA A 187 22.71 5.77 -3.92
N PHE A 188 21.67 6.42 -3.41
CA PHE A 188 21.40 7.84 -3.70
C PHE A 188 22.57 8.70 -3.24
N LEU A 189 23.02 9.61 -4.12
CA LEU A 189 24.10 10.56 -3.87
C LEU A 189 23.47 11.94 -3.67
N ALA A 190 23.37 12.35 -2.41
CA ALA A 190 22.79 13.63 -2.03
C ALA A 190 23.58 14.80 -2.64
N PRO A 191 22.92 15.94 -2.98
CA PRO A 191 23.61 17.11 -3.54
C PRO A 191 24.80 17.59 -2.72
N THR A 192 24.77 17.39 -1.39
CA THR A 192 25.85 17.76 -0.47
C THR A 192 27.15 16.99 -0.69
N THR A 193 27.10 15.78 -1.27
CA THR A 193 28.29 14.96 -1.58
C THR A 193 28.90 15.27 -2.96
N ILE A 194 28.29 16.19 -3.70
CA ILE A 194 28.74 16.59 -5.04
C ILE A 194 29.81 17.68 -4.92
N ARG A 195 30.89 17.52 -5.69
CA ARG A 195 31.98 18.49 -5.83
C ARG A 195 32.28 18.65 -7.33
N GLY A 196 31.99 19.83 -7.88
CA GLY A 196 32.00 20.04 -9.33
C GLY A 196 31.05 19.07 -10.03
N ASN A 197 31.57 18.30 -10.98
CA ASN A 197 30.80 17.31 -11.74
C ASN A 197 30.92 15.87 -11.20
N THR A 198 31.48 15.69 -10.00
CA THR A 198 31.67 14.36 -9.42
C THR A 198 30.97 14.22 -8.07
N ALA A 199 30.27 13.10 -7.89
CA ALA A 199 29.69 12.68 -6.62
C ALA A 199 30.45 11.47 -6.06
N THR A 200 30.79 11.52 -4.78
CA THR A 200 31.46 10.40 -4.08
C THR A 200 30.45 9.61 -3.25
N CYS A 201 30.42 8.30 -3.43
CA CYS A 201 29.53 7.42 -2.69
C CYS A 201 30.07 7.13 -1.28
N HIS A 202 29.29 7.48 -0.24
CA HIS A 202 29.64 7.19 1.15
C HIS A 202 29.62 5.69 1.49
N ARG A 203 28.89 4.87 0.72
CA ARG A 203 28.74 3.43 0.97
C ARG A 203 29.90 2.60 0.42
N CYS A 204 30.41 2.93 -0.78
CA CYS A 204 31.43 2.14 -1.46
C CYS A 204 32.64 2.94 -1.96
N GLY A 205 32.70 4.25 -1.70
CA GLY A 205 33.79 5.13 -2.14
C GLY A 205 33.81 5.46 -3.64
N ALA A 206 32.98 4.78 -4.46
CA ALA A 206 32.97 4.98 -5.89
C ALA A 206 32.58 6.41 -6.29
N ARG A 207 33.26 6.93 -7.32
CA ARG A 207 33.01 8.27 -7.88
C ARG A 207 32.12 8.17 -9.12
N THR A 208 31.09 9.00 -9.18
CA THR A 208 30.10 9.03 -10.27
C THR A 208 30.06 10.42 -10.89
N CYS A 209 30.10 10.51 -12.22
CA CYS A 209 29.90 11.76 -12.95
C CYS A 209 28.41 12.16 -12.88
N VAL A 210 28.13 13.38 -12.42
CA VAL A 210 26.73 13.84 -12.23
C VAL A 210 26.04 14.23 -13.54
N LEU A 211 26.81 14.41 -14.63
CA LEU A 211 26.31 14.76 -15.95
C LEU A 211 25.83 13.53 -16.70
N CYS A 212 26.69 12.52 -16.88
CA CYS A 212 26.34 11.29 -17.58
C CYS A 212 25.85 10.15 -16.68
N LYS A 213 25.89 10.32 -15.34
CA LYS A 213 25.51 9.32 -14.33
C LYS A 213 26.35 8.03 -14.36
N ASN A 214 27.42 8.00 -15.15
CA ASN A 214 28.37 6.89 -15.24
C ASN A 214 29.56 7.08 -14.29
N ARG A 215 30.51 6.12 -14.32
CA ARG A 215 31.79 6.23 -13.61
C ARG A 215 32.44 7.58 -13.88
N ASP A 216 32.95 8.21 -12.82
CA ASP A 216 33.70 9.45 -12.92
C ASP A 216 34.90 9.29 -13.86
N HIS A 217 35.05 10.23 -14.80
CA HIS A 217 36.12 10.25 -15.78
C HIS A 217 37.11 11.41 -15.53
N GLN A 218 37.09 12.01 -14.33
CA GLN A 218 38.04 13.07 -13.90
C GLN A 218 38.14 14.26 -14.87
N GLY A 219 37.06 14.59 -15.57
CA GLY A 219 37.07 15.63 -16.61
C GLY A 219 37.88 15.26 -17.87
N ARG A 220 38.46 14.05 -17.93
CA ARG A 220 39.10 13.52 -19.14
C ARG A 220 38.03 12.89 -20.02
N GLY A 221 37.96 13.31 -21.28
CA GLY A 221 36.98 12.79 -22.24
C GLY A 221 35.57 13.37 -22.11
N ARG A 222 34.78 13.19 -23.17
CA ARG A 222 33.37 13.60 -23.22
C ARG A 222 32.51 12.59 -22.45
N CYS A 223 31.42 13.08 -21.85
CA CYS A 223 30.36 12.24 -21.34
C CYS A 223 29.83 11.35 -22.47
N ARG A 224 30.14 10.04 -22.42
CA ARG A 224 29.55 9.05 -23.34
C ARG A 224 28.13 8.78 -22.88
N GLU A 225 27.20 8.87 -23.82
CA GLU A 225 25.82 8.48 -23.61
C GLU A 225 25.76 6.96 -23.43
N ASP A 226 25.08 6.51 -22.38
CA ASP A 226 24.93 5.09 -22.08
C ASP A 226 23.98 4.43 -23.09
N GLU A 227 24.40 3.31 -23.68
CA GLU A 227 23.61 2.59 -24.70
C GLU A 227 22.29 2.07 -24.11
N GLY A 228 22.31 1.62 -22.85
CA GLY A 228 21.09 1.21 -22.14
C GLY A 228 20.09 2.36 -21.98
N THR A 229 20.59 3.55 -21.63
CA THR A 229 19.77 4.77 -21.53
C THR A 229 19.16 5.16 -22.88
N ARG A 230 19.92 5.04 -23.97
CA ARG A 230 19.40 5.28 -25.33
C ARG A 230 18.29 4.30 -25.69
N GLU A 231 18.48 3.02 -25.38
CA GLU A 231 17.47 1.99 -25.68
C GLU A 231 16.18 2.20 -24.87
N VAL A 232 16.29 2.54 -23.58
CA VAL A 232 15.13 2.90 -22.76
C VAL A 232 14.38 4.11 -23.33
N LEU A 233 15.10 5.12 -23.83
CA LEU A 233 14.48 6.29 -24.46
C LEU A 233 13.80 5.95 -25.78
N ARG A 234 14.36 5.02 -26.56
CA ARG A 234 13.75 4.52 -27.79
C ARG A 234 12.45 3.78 -27.49
N VAL A 235 12.48 2.81 -26.57
CA VAL A 235 11.27 2.09 -26.14
C VAL A 235 10.23 3.05 -25.55
N ALA A 236 10.66 4.04 -24.77
CA ALA A 236 9.76 5.05 -24.24
C ALA A 236 9.08 5.84 -25.37
N ALA A 237 9.80 6.25 -26.41
CA ALA A 237 9.23 6.91 -27.57
C ALA A 237 8.23 6.01 -28.31
N ASP A 238 8.60 4.74 -28.56
CA ASP A 238 7.74 3.76 -29.23
C ASP A 238 6.44 3.48 -28.46
N ARG A 239 6.52 3.47 -27.12
CA ARG A 239 5.38 3.26 -26.22
C ARG A 239 4.60 4.53 -25.87
N GLY A 240 5.07 5.70 -26.33
CA GLY A 240 4.52 7.00 -25.97
C GLY A 240 4.73 7.40 -24.52
N TRP A 241 5.66 6.76 -23.80
CA TRP A 241 6.00 7.11 -22.41
C TRP A 241 6.67 8.48 -22.32
N ARG A 242 6.30 9.26 -21.28
CA ARG A 242 6.80 10.62 -21.08
C ARG A 242 7.71 10.72 -19.87
N ARG A 243 8.83 11.43 -20.00
CA ARG A 243 9.67 11.80 -18.85
C ARG A 243 9.10 13.01 -18.12
N CYS A 244 9.01 12.91 -16.79
CA CYS A 244 8.79 14.07 -15.93
C CYS A 244 9.98 15.03 -16.06
N GLN A 245 9.74 16.32 -16.33
CA GLN A 245 10.81 17.30 -16.49
C GLN A 245 11.52 17.64 -15.18
N ASN A 246 10.85 17.50 -14.04
CA ASN A 246 11.43 17.76 -12.72
C ASN A 246 12.36 16.62 -12.25
N CYS A 247 11.85 15.38 -12.22
CA CYS A 247 12.58 14.25 -11.62
C CYS A 247 13.12 13.23 -12.63
N ARG A 248 12.84 13.42 -13.94
CA ARG A 248 13.31 12.58 -15.07
C ARG A 248 12.81 11.13 -15.09
N THR A 249 11.93 10.74 -14.17
CA THR A 249 11.25 9.43 -14.17
C THR A 249 10.36 9.28 -15.41
N MET A 250 10.33 8.08 -15.97
CA MET A 250 9.40 7.69 -17.03
C MET A 250 7.99 7.48 -16.48
N VAL A 251 7.00 8.03 -17.18
CA VAL A 251 5.59 8.00 -16.82
C VAL A 251 4.81 7.42 -17.98
N GLU A 252 4.00 6.41 -17.69
CA GLU A 252 3.03 5.82 -18.61
C GLU A 252 1.65 6.45 -18.38
N LEU A 253 0.92 6.71 -19.47
CA LEU A 253 -0.46 7.17 -19.42
C LEU A 253 -1.41 5.97 -19.40
N GLN A 254 -2.14 5.81 -18.30
CA GLN A 254 -3.11 4.72 -18.13
C GLN A 254 -4.55 5.15 -18.48
N MET A 255 -4.87 6.44 -18.35
CA MET A 255 -6.22 7.00 -18.57
C MET A 255 -6.17 8.11 -19.62
N GLY A 256 -7.30 8.49 -20.21
CA GLY A 256 -7.34 9.46 -21.31
C GLY A 256 -6.92 10.89 -20.95
N CYS A 257 -6.88 11.29 -19.68
CA CYS A 257 -6.52 12.66 -19.29
C CYS A 257 -5.02 12.92 -19.43
N PHE A 258 -4.62 13.94 -20.19
CA PHE A 258 -3.21 14.33 -20.30
C PHE A 258 -2.68 15.13 -19.11
N HIS A 259 -3.49 15.41 -18.09
CA HIS A 259 -3.03 16.00 -16.82
C HIS A 259 -2.36 14.93 -15.95
N MET A 260 -1.04 14.98 -15.84
CA MET A 260 -0.28 14.02 -15.05
C MET A 260 0.30 14.66 -13.80
N THR A 261 0.19 13.97 -12.67
CA THR A 261 0.94 14.26 -11.45
C THR A 261 2.03 13.22 -11.29
N CYS A 262 3.29 13.62 -11.41
CA CYS A 262 4.41 12.72 -11.15
C CYS A 262 4.47 12.35 -9.65
N HIS A 263 5.06 11.21 -9.31
CA HIS A 263 5.31 10.83 -7.90
C HIS A 263 6.08 11.90 -7.12
N CYS A 264 6.91 12.71 -7.80
CA CYS A 264 7.62 13.84 -7.21
C CYS A 264 6.75 15.08 -6.97
N GLY A 265 5.45 15.02 -7.26
CA GLY A 265 4.48 16.12 -7.10
C GLY A 265 4.36 17.07 -8.29
N PHE A 266 5.26 17.00 -9.28
CA PHE A 266 5.22 17.88 -10.44
C PHE A 266 4.03 17.55 -11.35
N GLN A 267 3.21 18.55 -11.65
CA GLN A 267 2.05 18.45 -12.54
C GLN A 267 2.44 18.89 -13.96
N PHE A 268 2.18 18.06 -14.95
CA PHE A 268 2.60 18.32 -16.32
C PHE A 268 1.63 17.76 -17.35
N CYS A 269 1.65 18.33 -18.56
CA CYS A 269 0.95 17.79 -19.71
C CYS A 269 1.70 16.58 -20.27
N TYR A 270 1.05 15.43 -20.40
CA TYR A 270 1.67 14.20 -20.89
C TYR A 270 2.21 14.34 -22.33
N LEU A 271 1.53 15.11 -23.17
CA LEU A 271 1.91 15.29 -24.58
C LEU A 271 3.23 16.04 -24.72
N CYS A 272 3.42 17.16 -24.02
CA CYS A 272 4.58 18.03 -24.21
C CYS A 272 5.57 18.04 -23.04
N GLY A 273 5.18 17.56 -21.85
CA GLY A 273 6.01 17.55 -20.65
C GLY A 273 6.09 18.89 -19.90
N VAL A 274 5.48 19.96 -20.43
CA VAL A 274 5.44 21.28 -19.80
C VAL A 274 4.53 21.24 -18.57
N GLU A 275 4.78 22.14 -17.61
CA GLU A 275 3.93 22.35 -16.45
C GLU A 275 2.45 22.48 -16.84
N TRP A 276 1.58 21.86 -16.06
CA TRP A 276 0.16 21.77 -16.38
C TRP A 276 -0.46 23.17 -16.55
N LYS A 277 -1.35 23.32 -17.54
CA LYS A 277 -1.97 24.59 -17.98
C LYS A 277 -1.04 25.65 -18.60
N ASN A 278 0.23 25.33 -18.82
CA ASN A 278 1.18 26.22 -19.52
C ASN A 278 1.41 25.81 -20.99
N CYS A 279 0.45 25.14 -21.64
CA CYS A 279 0.53 24.73 -23.04
C CYS A 279 -0.86 24.67 -23.72
N PRO A 280 -0.96 24.82 -25.06
CA PRO A 280 -2.22 24.74 -25.81
C PRO A 280 -2.61 23.30 -26.22
N CYS A 281 -1.98 22.29 -25.62
CA CYS A 281 -2.25 20.88 -25.96
C CYS A 281 -3.71 20.53 -25.65
N VAL A 282 -4.28 19.62 -26.44
CA VAL A 282 -5.57 18.98 -26.11
C VAL A 282 -5.49 18.32 -24.73
N GLN A 283 -6.62 18.25 -24.05
CA GLN A 283 -6.66 17.75 -22.67
C GLN A 283 -6.83 16.23 -22.58
N TRP A 284 -7.33 15.60 -23.65
CA TRP A 284 -7.74 14.20 -23.63
C TRP A 284 -7.23 13.44 -24.87
N ASP A 285 -6.87 12.19 -24.64
CA ASP A 285 -6.72 11.18 -25.68
C ASP A 285 -8.11 10.64 -26.02
N GLU A 286 -8.63 11.01 -27.19
CA GLU A 286 -9.99 10.69 -27.65
C GLU A 286 -10.26 9.18 -27.62
N GLU A 287 -9.32 8.36 -28.11
CA GLU A 287 -9.50 6.92 -28.18
C GLU A 287 -9.56 6.29 -26.79
N ARG A 288 -8.65 6.69 -25.89
CA ARG A 288 -8.63 6.19 -24.50
C ARG A 288 -9.86 6.65 -23.72
N LEU A 289 -10.30 7.88 -23.93
CA LEU A 289 -11.49 8.44 -23.32
C LEU A 289 -12.74 7.65 -23.75
N THR A 290 -12.93 7.44 -25.06
CA THR A 290 -14.04 6.65 -25.60
C THR A 290 -13.99 5.20 -25.10
N ARG A 291 -12.81 4.56 -25.13
CA ARG A 291 -12.66 3.20 -24.61
C ARG A 291 -13.05 3.09 -23.13
N ARG A 292 -12.62 4.06 -22.31
CA ARG A 292 -13.00 4.09 -20.88
C ARG A 292 -14.49 4.34 -20.69
N ALA A 293 -15.10 5.21 -21.48
CA ALA A 293 -16.55 5.45 -21.43
C ALA A 293 -17.35 4.17 -21.77
N HIS A 294 -16.92 3.40 -22.78
CA HIS A 294 -17.50 2.09 -23.06
C HIS A 294 -17.35 1.10 -21.90
N ASP A 295 -16.17 1.02 -21.29
CA ASP A 295 -15.92 0.13 -20.16
C ASP A 295 -16.78 0.52 -18.94
N ASN A 296 -16.95 1.80 -18.68
CA ASN A 296 -17.82 2.32 -17.62
C ASN A 296 -19.29 1.97 -17.90
N ALA A 297 -19.78 2.28 -19.10
CA ALA A 297 -21.16 2.01 -19.48
C ALA A 297 -21.51 0.50 -19.39
N ARG A 298 -20.58 -0.38 -19.78
CA ARG A 298 -20.75 -1.85 -19.69
C ARG A 298 -20.82 -2.38 -18.26
N ARG A 299 -20.32 -1.64 -17.26
CA ARG A 299 -20.38 -2.03 -15.84
C ARG A 299 -21.74 -1.73 -15.22
N ASP A 300 -22.59 -0.95 -15.88
CA ASP A 300 -23.96 -0.66 -15.45
C ASP A 300 -24.82 -1.93 -15.49
N ALA A 301 -25.60 -2.16 -14.43
CA ALA A 301 -26.43 -3.36 -14.32
C ALA A 301 -27.54 -3.42 -15.39
N GLN A 302 -27.98 -2.27 -15.89
CA GLN A 302 -29.04 -2.14 -16.88
C GLN A 302 -28.53 -2.32 -18.31
N TRP A 303 -27.20 -2.29 -18.54
CA TRP A 303 -26.58 -2.29 -19.87
C TRP A 303 -27.13 -3.37 -20.82
N GLN A 304 -27.33 -4.59 -20.31
CA GLN A 304 -27.81 -5.72 -21.11
C GLN A 304 -29.24 -5.50 -21.65
N GLY A 305 -30.08 -4.76 -20.92
CA GLY A 305 -31.48 -4.50 -21.28
C GLY A 305 -31.71 -3.27 -22.15
N LEU A 306 -30.68 -2.46 -22.38
CA LEU A 306 -30.80 -1.25 -23.21
C LEU A 306 -30.74 -1.59 -24.71
N ASP A 307 -31.51 -0.88 -25.52
CA ASP A 307 -31.39 -0.87 -26.97
C ASP A 307 -30.13 -0.12 -27.45
N HIS A 308 -29.93 -0.04 -28.76
CA HIS A 308 -28.75 0.58 -29.35
C HIS A 308 -28.65 2.08 -29.00
N ASP A 309 -29.72 2.84 -29.17
CA ASP A 309 -29.70 4.30 -29.01
C ASP A 309 -29.52 4.68 -27.53
N LEU A 310 -30.13 3.94 -26.62
CA LEU A 310 -29.94 4.13 -25.18
C LEU A 310 -28.52 3.77 -24.73
N ARG A 311 -27.90 2.75 -25.35
CA ARG A 311 -26.48 2.40 -25.09
C ARG A 311 -25.55 3.50 -25.56
N GLU A 312 -25.75 4.03 -26.76
CA GLU A 312 -24.95 5.16 -27.27
C GLU A 312 -25.10 6.39 -26.38
N ALA A 313 -26.33 6.73 -25.99
CA ALA A 313 -26.59 7.83 -25.07
C ALA A 313 -25.92 7.62 -23.70
N GLN A 314 -25.86 6.38 -23.19
CA GLN A 314 -25.15 6.05 -21.96
C GLN A 314 -23.63 6.24 -22.12
N ILE A 315 -23.05 5.74 -23.21
CA ILE A 315 -21.61 5.92 -23.49
C ILE A 315 -21.26 7.40 -23.59
N GLN A 316 -22.11 8.20 -24.25
CA GLN A 316 -21.89 9.64 -24.37
C GLN A 316 -21.94 10.35 -23.01
N ARG A 317 -22.90 9.99 -22.13
CA ARG A 317 -22.94 10.50 -20.75
C ARG A 317 -21.67 10.15 -19.97
N GLU A 318 -21.20 8.90 -20.06
CA GLU A 318 -19.96 8.46 -19.42
C GLU A 318 -18.75 9.23 -19.91
N ARG A 319 -18.67 9.49 -21.23
CA ARG A 319 -17.63 10.30 -21.83
C ARG A 319 -17.62 11.72 -21.25
N GLU A 320 -18.76 12.39 -21.24
CA GLU A 320 -18.86 13.75 -20.70
C GLU A 320 -18.53 13.80 -19.20
N ASN A 321 -18.91 12.77 -18.44
CA ASN A 321 -18.54 12.67 -17.03
C ASN A 321 -17.01 12.58 -16.88
N LEU A 322 -16.34 11.77 -17.68
CA LEU A 322 -14.88 11.66 -17.68
C LEU A 322 -14.20 12.98 -18.08
N GLU A 323 -14.74 13.72 -19.06
CA GLU A 323 -14.21 15.04 -19.49
C GLU A 323 -14.36 16.11 -18.41
N ARG A 324 -15.44 16.07 -17.63
CA ARG A 324 -15.68 17.02 -16.53
C ARG A 324 -14.98 16.63 -15.22
N HIS A 325 -14.47 15.39 -15.12
CA HIS A 325 -13.88 14.87 -13.90
C HIS A 325 -12.44 15.35 -13.67
N ASP A 326 -12.17 15.95 -12.52
CA ASP A 326 -10.79 16.16 -12.07
C ASP A 326 -10.27 14.85 -11.45
N ALA A 327 -9.29 14.21 -12.10
CA ALA A 327 -8.68 12.96 -11.66
C ALA A 327 -7.96 13.03 -10.29
N ARG A 328 -7.99 14.18 -9.60
CA ARG A 328 -7.52 14.35 -8.22
C ARG A 328 -8.64 14.31 -7.18
N ASN A 329 -9.88 14.49 -7.60
CA ASN A 329 -11.02 14.66 -6.70
C ASN A 329 -12.01 13.53 -6.93
N HIS A 330 -11.81 12.42 -6.24
CA HIS A 330 -12.70 11.27 -6.34
C HIS A 330 -13.70 11.22 -5.20
N GLU A 331 -14.98 11.13 -5.55
CA GLU A 331 -16.06 10.79 -4.63
C GLU A 331 -16.31 9.29 -4.67
N TRP A 332 -16.21 8.61 -3.52
CA TRP A 332 -16.08 7.16 -3.45
C TRP A 332 -17.32 6.49 -2.84
N ALA A 333 -17.95 5.57 -3.58
CA ALA A 333 -18.95 4.63 -3.07
C ALA A 333 -18.28 3.33 -2.66
N ARG A 334 -18.78 2.67 -1.62
CA ARG A 334 -18.52 1.24 -1.45
C ARG A 334 -19.26 0.47 -2.55
N ARG A 335 -18.56 -0.41 -3.24
CA ARG A 335 -19.16 -1.33 -4.21
C ARG A 335 -18.88 -2.76 -3.75
N ARG A 336 -19.90 -3.63 -3.83
CA ARG A 336 -19.73 -5.09 -3.77
C ARG A 336 -19.85 -5.63 -5.21
N PRO A 337 -18.78 -5.58 -6.00
CA PRO A 337 -18.83 -6.05 -7.38
C PRO A 337 -19.14 -7.55 -7.43
N ARG A 338 -19.84 -7.98 -8.49
CA ARG A 338 -20.02 -9.41 -8.79
C ARG A 338 -18.65 -9.98 -9.23
N GLY A 339 -18.11 -10.93 -8.49
CA GLY A 339 -16.77 -11.52 -8.72
C GLY A 339 -15.66 -10.88 -7.88
N VAL A 340 -14.40 -11.26 -8.13
CA VAL A 340 -13.24 -10.73 -7.39
C VAL A 340 -12.70 -9.49 -8.12
N PRO A 341 -12.99 -8.27 -7.66
CA PRO A 341 -12.52 -7.05 -8.29
C PRO A 341 -11.00 -6.91 -8.13
N ARG A 342 -10.31 -6.59 -9.22
CA ARG A 342 -8.92 -6.16 -9.18
C ARG A 342 -8.87 -4.65 -8.97
N CYS A 343 -8.14 -4.20 -7.96
CA CYS A 343 -7.89 -2.77 -7.75
C CYS A 343 -7.13 -2.19 -8.95
N GLU A 344 -7.68 -1.17 -9.60
CA GLU A 344 -7.05 -0.49 -10.74
C GLU A 344 -5.80 0.31 -10.32
N GLY A 345 -5.68 0.66 -9.04
CA GLY A 345 -4.52 1.41 -8.50
C GLY A 345 -3.31 0.59 -8.08
N CYS A 346 -3.49 -0.68 -7.70
CA CYS A 346 -2.37 -1.53 -7.27
C CYS A 346 -2.33 -2.90 -7.94
N ALA A 347 -3.27 -3.18 -8.83
CA ALA A 347 -3.45 -4.46 -9.54
C ALA A 347 -3.61 -5.69 -8.62
N ARG A 348 -3.76 -5.51 -7.30
CA ARG A 348 -4.00 -6.61 -6.35
C ARG A 348 -5.50 -6.87 -6.24
N CYS A 349 -5.86 -8.15 -6.12
CA CYS A 349 -7.19 -8.57 -5.74
C CYS A 349 -7.37 -8.34 -4.24
N ARG A 350 -8.38 -7.57 -3.86
CA ARG A 350 -8.80 -7.38 -2.47
C ARG A 350 -10.33 -7.51 -2.48
N PRO A 351 -10.89 -8.69 -2.19
CA PRO A 351 -12.34 -8.89 -2.21
C PRO A 351 -13.03 -8.04 -1.12
N ASP A 352 -12.32 -7.77 -0.03
CA ASP A 352 -12.83 -6.97 1.08
C ASP A 352 -12.59 -5.48 0.81
N TYR A 353 -13.69 -4.73 0.65
CA TYR A 353 -13.73 -3.27 0.56
C TYR A 353 -13.13 -2.65 -0.73
N VAL A 354 -13.84 -2.81 -1.85
CA VAL A 354 -13.61 -2.04 -3.08
C VAL A 354 -14.50 -0.79 -3.11
N PHE A 355 -13.90 0.29 -3.59
CA PHE A 355 -14.52 1.59 -3.77
C PHE A 355 -14.58 1.94 -5.24
N GLU A 356 -15.68 2.54 -5.66
CA GLU A 356 -15.89 3.04 -7.02
C GLU A 356 -16.05 4.56 -6.98
N CYS A 357 -15.32 5.27 -7.84
CA CYS A 357 -15.54 6.70 -8.01
C CYS A 357 -16.88 6.94 -8.72
N HIS A 358 -17.74 7.83 -8.20
CA HIS A 358 -19.07 8.12 -8.76
C HIS A 358 -19.03 8.72 -10.18
N VAL A 359 -17.93 9.36 -10.55
CA VAL A 359 -17.83 10.09 -11.82
C VAL A 359 -17.06 9.29 -12.87
N CYS A 360 -15.87 8.78 -12.51
CA CYS A 360 -15.01 8.08 -13.47
C CYS A 360 -15.02 6.55 -13.33
N HIS A 361 -15.82 6.00 -12.41
CA HIS A 361 -15.96 4.56 -12.16
C HIS A 361 -14.65 3.82 -11.89
N LEU A 362 -13.64 4.55 -11.40
CA LEU A 362 -12.36 3.98 -11.00
C LEU A 362 -12.57 3.03 -9.81
N LEU A 363 -12.19 1.76 -9.95
CA LEU A 363 -12.32 0.75 -8.91
C LEU A 363 -11.01 0.58 -8.14
N VAL A 364 -11.00 0.92 -6.85
CA VAL A 364 -9.80 0.86 -6.01
C VAL A 364 -10.07 0.17 -4.68
N CYS A 365 -9.06 -0.50 -4.13
CA CYS A 365 -9.14 -0.99 -2.76
C CYS A 365 -9.04 0.17 -1.77
N ARG A 366 -9.51 -0.08 -0.53
CA ARG A 366 -9.44 0.87 0.60
C ARG A 366 -8.10 1.59 0.73
N GLY A 367 -6.98 0.85 0.67
CA GLY A 367 -5.64 1.46 0.79
C GLY A 367 -5.28 2.38 -0.38
N CYS A 368 -5.67 2.05 -1.61
CA CYS A 368 -5.39 2.92 -2.77
C CYS A 368 -6.25 4.19 -2.73
N ARG A 369 -7.52 4.07 -2.33
CA ARG A 369 -8.42 5.20 -2.12
C ARG A 369 -7.80 6.29 -1.24
N PHE A 370 -7.15 5.91 -0.14
CA PHE A 370 -6.59 6.89 0.79
C PHE A 370 -5.15 7.27 0.47
N ASN A 371 -4.33 6.34 -0.04
CA ASN A 371 -2.87 6.54 -0.07
C ASN A 371 -2.31 6.81 -1.47
N ARG A 372 -3.11 6.64 -2.54
CA ARG A 372 -2.70 6.85 -3.94
C ARG A 372 -3.51 7.89 -4.69
N PHE A 373 -4.81 8.00 -4.38
CA PHE A 373 -5.75 8.87 -5.07
C PHE A 373 -6.26 10.00 -4.16
#